data_AF-A0A183IGB2-F1
#
_entry.id   AF-A0A183IGB2-F1
#
_cell.length_a   1.000
_cell.length_b   1.000
_cell.length_c   1.000
_cell.angle_alpha   90.00
_cell.angle_beta   90.00
_cell.angle_gamma   90.00
#
_symmetry.space_group_name_H-M   'P 1'
#
loop_
_entity.id
_entity.type
_entity.pdbx_description
1 polymer ?
#
loop_
_entity_poly.entity_id
_entity_poly.type
_entity_poly.pdbx_seq_one_letter_code
_entity_poly.pdbx_strand_id
1 'polypeptide(L)'
;MEKFSSLPQVHIKNVDFVKRKLAKISADGSDLLQVLSDFDFTISRSRLADGSDAWTTYSAFDLKCGLIREELADKLSQLRDHFRPIEFDYSLPLEVKIPYMEEW
;
A
#
# COMPACT_ATOMS: atom_id res chain seq x y z
N MET A 1 12.70 -21.64 0.58
CA MET A 1 13.33 -20.44 1.16
C MET A 1 14.55 -20.01 0.36
N GLU A 2 15.47 -20.91 0.01
CA GLU A 2 16.69 -20.57 -0.77
C GLU A 2 16.39 -19.76 -2.05
N LYS A 3 15.39 -20.16 -2.83
CA LYS A 3 14.96 -19.44 -4.04
C LYS A 3 14.48 -18.00 -3.78
N PHE A 4 13.88 -17.72 -2.62
CA PHE A 4 13.36 -16.39 -2.28
C PHE A 4 14.43 -15.52 -1.63
N SER A 5 15.33 -16.12 -0.85
CA SER A 5 16.43 -15.41 -0.20
C SER A 5 17.50 -14.93 -1.18
N SER A 6 17.56 -15.48 -2.40
CA SER A 6 18.45 -15.02 -3.46
C SER A 6 17.92 -13.82 -4.25
N LEU A 7 16.68 -13.39 -4.02
CA LEU A 7 16.08 -12.27 -4.73
C LEU A 7 16.44 -10.94 -4.06
N PRO A 8 16.99 -9.95 -4.79
CA PRO A 8 17.44 -8.69 -4.19
C PRO A 8 16.31 -7.87 -3.55
N GLN A 9 15.07 -8.05 -4.02
CA GLN A 9 13.87 -7.39 -3.48
C GLN A 9 13.33 -8.02 -2.20
N VAL A 10 13.88 -9.14 -1.74
CA VAL A 10 13.39 -9.87 -0.56
C VAL A 10 14.33 -9.61 0.62
N HIS A 11 13.84 -8.84 1.58
CA HIS A 11 14.56 -8.52 2.82
C HIS A 11 13.89 -9.18 4.03
N ILE A 12 14.61 -10.03 4.77
CA ILE A 12 14.07 -10.79 5.90
C ILE A 12 14.92 -10.55 7.15
N LYS A 13 14.32 -9.90 8.16
CA LYS A 13 15.01 -9.60 9.44
C LYS A 13 15.38 -10.85 10.24
N ASN A 14 14.49 -11.84 10.33
CA ASN A 14 14.73 -13.09 11.07
C ASN A 14 14.32 -14.30 10.23
N VAL A 15 15.30 -14.89 9.55
CA VAL A 15 15.09 -15.99 8.60
C VAL A 15 14.52 -17.23 9.29
N ASP A 16 15.02 -17.59 10.47
CA ASP A 16 14.59 -18.81 11.16
C ASP A 16 13.16 -18.71 11.69
N PHE A 17 12.76 -17.52 12.15
CA PHE A 17 11.39 -17.26 12.56
C PHE A 17 10.41 -17.39 11.39
N VAL A 18 10.75 -16.84 10.22
CA VAL A 18 9.94 -16.97 9.00
C VAL A 18 9.86 -18.42 8.55
N LYS A 19 10.98 -19.18 8.58
CA LYS A 19 10.99 -20.62 8.27
C LYS A 19 10.01 -21.39 9.15
N ARG A 20 10.00 -21.15 10.46
CA ARG A 20 9.07 -21.82 11.40
C ARG A 20 7.60 -21.49 11.09
N LYS A 21 7.28 -20.22 10.79
CA LYS A 21 5.92 -19.82 10.41
C LYS A 21 5.45 -20.51 9.13
N LEU A 22 6.29 -20.53 8.08
CA LEU A 22 5.96 -21.18 6.81
C LEU A 22 5.78 -22.70 6.98
N ALA A 23 6.63 -23.35 7.77
CA ALA A 23 6.50 -24.77 8.07
C ALA A 23 5.18 -25.08 8.79
N LYS A 24 4.77 -24.24 9.75
CA LYS A 24 3.49 -24.38 10.44
C LYS A 24 2.30 -24.19 9.48
N ILE A 25 2.29 -23.12 8.68
CA ILE A 25 1.23 -22.88 7.69
C ILE A 25 1.10 -24.08 6.74
N SER A 26 2.22 -24.63 6.28
CA SER A 26 2.21 -25.80 5.40
C SER A 26 1.72 -27.08 6.09
N ALA A 27 2.00 -27.27 7.38
CA ALA A 27 1.60 -28.45 8.14
C ALA A 27 0.12 -28.41 8.54
N ASP A 28 -0.40 -27.23 8.88
CA ASP A 28 -1.78 -27.02 9.30
C ASP A 28 -2.79 -27.13 8.12
N GLY A 29 -2.33 -26.90 6.90
CA GLY A 29 -3.13 -27.06 5.68
C GLY A 29 -4.05 -25.88 5.37
N SER A 30 -4.74 -25.95 4.23
CA SER A 30 -5.61 -24.86 3.73
C SER A 30 -6.81 -24.57 4.61
N ASP A 31 -7.33 -25.59 5.31
CA ASP A 31 -8.53 -25.47 6.13
C ASP A 31 -8.31 -24.53 7.34
N LEU A 32 -7.05 -24.29 7.69
CA LEU A 32 -6.63 -23.39 8.77
C LEU A 32 -5.96 -22.10 8.26
N LEU A 33 -6.04 -21.83 6.94
CA LEU A 33 -5.43 -20.66 6.32
C LEU A 33 -6.49 -19.61 5.96
N GLN A 34 -6.30 -18.38 6.44
CA GLN A 34 -7.02 -17.19 5.99
C GLN A 34 -6.02 -16.17 5.43
N VAL A 35 -6.44 -15.45 4.39
CA VAL A 35 -5.68 -14.33 3.80
C VAL A 35 -6.39 -13.02 4.14
N LEU A 36 -5.67 -12.09 4.77
CA LEU A 36 -6.05 -10.69 4.92
C LEU A 36 -5.00 -9.87 4.17
N SER A 37 -5.45 -9.04 3.23
CA SER A 37 -4.58 -8.23 2.38
C SER A 37 -5.17 -6.85 2.23
N ASP A 38 -4.29 -5.86 2.17
CA ASP A 38 -4.61 -4.55 1.61
C ASP A 38 -4.79 -4.64 0.09
N PHE A 39 -5.33 -3.59 -0.53
CA PHE A 39 -5.60 -3.53 -1.96
C PHE A 39 -4.60 -2.64 -2.71
N ASP A 40 -4.58 -1.34 -2.41
CA ASP A 40 -3.78 -0.37 -3.15
C ASP A 40 -2.29 -0.63 -2.96
N PHE A 41 -1.56 -0.75 -4.07
CA PHE A 41 -0.13 -1.05 -4.12
C PHE A 41 0.29 -2.39 -3.48
N THR A 42 -0.68 -3.23 -3.09
CA THR A 42 -0.47 -4.59 -2.58
C THR A 42 -0.99 -5.63 -3.57
N ILE A 43 -2.30 -5.57 -3.90
CA ILE A 43 -2.90 -6.35 -4.98
C ILE A 43 -2.77 -5.58 -6.30
N SER A 44 -3.02 -4.27 -6.27
CA SER A 44 -2.75 -3.40 -7.42
C SER A 44 -1.24 -3.12 -7.53
N ARG A 45 -0.77 -2.84 -8.75
CA ARG A 45 0.64 -2.50 -8.97
C ARG A 45 0.96 -1.17 -8.30
N SER A 46 2.17 -1.01 -7.76
CA SER A 46 2.67 0.30 -7.30
C SER A 46 3.27 1.13 -8.42
N ARG A 47 3.83 0.46 -9.44
CA ARG A 47 4.41 1.11 -10.64
C ARG A 47 3.95 0.44 -11.92
N LEU A 48 3.77 1.26 -12.95
CA LEU A 48 3.48 0.82 -14.31
C LEU A 48 4.77 0.35 -15.02
N ALA A 49 4.61 -0.29 -16.18
CA ALA A 49 5.74 -0.85 -16.94
C ALA A 49 6.70 0.24 -17.47
N ASP A 50 6.22 1.47 -17.61
CA ASP A 50 7.01 2.64 -18.01
C ASP A 50 7.75 3.30 -16.83
N GLY A 51 7.56 2.79 -15.60
CA GLY A 51 8.19 3.30 -14.38
C GLY A 51 7.41 4.40 -13.67
N SER A 52 6.27 4.85 -14.22
CA SER A 52 5.37 5.81 -13.56
C SER A 52 4.62 5.17 -12.38
N ASP A 53 4.12 6.03 -11.48
CA ASP A 53 3.29 5.59 -10.36
C ASP A 53 1.94 5.07 -10.88
N ALA A 54 1.53 3.92 -10.37
CA ALA A 54 0.21 3.38 -10.66
C ALA A 54 -0.88 4.12 -9.86
N TRP A 55 -2.13 3.91 -10.26
CA TRP A 55 -3.27 4.55 -9.61
C TRP A 55 -3.69 3.82 -8.33
N THR A 56 -4.07 4.61 -7.33
CA THR A 56 -4.88 4.13 -6.20
C THR A 56 -6.35 4.03 -6.61
N THR A 57 -7.16 3.37 -5.77
CA THR A 57 -8.63 3.37 -5.89
C THR A 57 -9.22 4.78 -5.96
N TYR A 58 -8.74 5.69 -5.10
CA TYR A 58 -9.13 7.11 -5.13
C TYR A 58 -8.70 7.80 -6.44
N SER A 59 -7.47 7.57 -6.92
CA SER A 59 -7.00 8.18 -8.17
C SER A 59 -7.86 7.77 -9.37
N ALA A 60 -8.35 6.53 -9.39
CA ALA A 60 -9.27 6.06 -10.42
C ALA A 60 -10.63 6.78 -10.35
N PHE A 61 -11.11 7.08 -9.15
CA PHE A 61 -12.33 7.87 -8.94
C PHE A 61 -12.14 9.35 -9.34
N ASP A 62 -11.04 9.96 -8.93
CA ASP A 62 -10.71 11.37 -9.22
C ASP A 62 -10.67 11.63 -10.73
N LEU A 63 -10.06 10.72 -11.50
CA LEU A 63 -10.02 10.80 -12.96
C LEU A 63 -11.44 10.87 -13.54
N LYS A 64 -12.36 10.05 -13.03
CA LYS A 64 -13.75 10.07 -13.51
C LYS A 64 -14.48 11.34 -13.09
N CYS A 65 -14.21 11.85 -11.89
CA CYS A 65 -14.78 13.10 -11.40
C CYS A 65 -14.34 14.29 -12.27
N GLY A 66 -13.06 14.37 -12.64
CA GLY A 66 -12.55 15.44 -13.51
C GLY A 66 -13.20 15.50 -14.89
N LEU A 67 -13.68 14.37 -15.40
CA LEU A 67 -14.43 14.33 -16.67
C LEU A 67 -15.87 14.85 -16.55
N ILE A 68 -16.42 14.93 -15.33
CA ILE A 68 -17.83 15.29 -15.08
C ILE A 68 -17.93 16.68 -14.45
N ARG A 69 -17.01 17.03 -13.54
CA ARG A 69 -17.03 18.28 -12.77
C ARG A 69 -15.61 18.73 -12.41
N GLU A 70 -15.14 19.73 -13.15
CA GLU A 70 -13.80 20.33 -12.97
C GLU A 70 -13.57 20.89 -11.56
N GLU A 71 -14.53 21.66 -11.02
CA GLU A 71 -14.44 22.23 -9.66
C GLU A 71 -14.23 21.18 -8.56
N LEU A 72 -14.76 19.97 -8.75
CA LEU A 72 -14.58 18.88 -7.78
C LEU A 72 -13.18 18.28 -7.90
N ALA A 73 -12.69 18.10 -9.12
CA ALA A 73 -11.32 17.63 -9.35
C ALA A 73 -10.28 18.60 -8.76
N ASP A 74 -10.50 19.91 -8.89
CA ASP A 74 -9.63 20.92 -8.27
C ASP A 74 -9.58 20.80 -6.75
N LYS A 75 -10.74 20.61 -6.11
CA LYS A 75 -10.81 20.41 -4.65
C LYS A 75 -10.11 19.13 -4.22
N LEU A 76 -10.32 18.01 -4.92
CA LEU A 76 -9.68 16.73 -4.62
C LEU A 76 -8.16 16.82 -4.80
N SER A 77 -7.68 17.52 -5.84
CA SER A 77 -6.26 17.79 -6.02
C SER A 77 -5.70 18.62 -4.87
N GLN A 78 -6.39 19.69 -4.46
CA GLN A 78 -5.94 20.54 -3.35
C GLN A 78 -5.85 19.77 -2.03
N LEU A 79 -6.84 18.92 -1.73
CA LEU A 79 -6.81 18.06 -0.54
C LEU A 79 -5.61 17.11 -0.60
N ARG A 80 -5.43 16.41 -1.72
CA ARG A 80 -4.29 15.49 -1.89
C ARG A 80 -2.96 16.23 -1.74
N ASP A 81 -2.81 17.41 -2.35
CA ASP A 81 -1.56 18.16 -2.35
C ASP A 81 -1.23 18.71 -0.94
N HIS A 82 -2.25 18.88 -0.08
CA HIS A 82 -2.08 19.23 1.34
C HIS A 82 -1.74 18.02 2.22
N PHE A 83 -2.55 16.95 2.15
CA PHE A 83 -2.45 15.83 3.10
C PHE A 83 -1.42 14.77 2.73
N ARG A 84 -1.16 14.54 1.44
CA ARG A 84 -0.20 13.52 0.99
C ARG A 84 1.24 13.80 1.48
N PRO A 85 1.75 15.04 1.48
CA PRO A 85 3.05 15.32 2.11
C PRO A 85 3.11 14.95 3.60
N ILE A 86 2.01 15.13 4.33
CA ILE A 86 1.91 14.79 5.77
C ILE A 86 1.92 13.27 5.97
N GLU A 87 1.17 12.53 5.15
CA GLU A 87 1.13 11.07 5.15
C GLU A 87 2.57 10.48 5.05
N PHE A 88 3.33 10.97 4.08
CA PHE A 88 4.67 10.45 3.75
C PHE A 88 5.83 11.11 4.51
N ASP A 89 5.57 12.03 5.45
CA ASP A 89 6.63 12.65 6.25
C ASP A 89 7.15 11.71 7.34
N TYR A 90 8.28 11.06 7.13
CA TYR A 90 8.87 10.12 8.11
C TYR A 90 9.42 10.79 9.38
N SER A 91 9.49 12.12 9.44
CA SER A 91 9.91 12.86 10.64
C SER A 91 8.77 13.05 11.66
N LEU A 92 7.51 12.94 11.21
CA LEU A 92 6.33 13.09 12.07
C LEU A 92 5.98 11.77 12.77
N PRO A 93 5.71 11.79 14.09
CA PRO A 93 5.16 10.64 14.81
C PRO A 93 3.79 10.23 14.26
N LEU A 94 3.46 8.93 14.37
CA LEU A 94 2.19 8.41 13.86
C LEU A 94 0.99 9.07 14.56
N GLU A 95 1.10 9.32 15.86
CA GLU A 95 0.08 9.96 16.69
C GLU A 95 -0.26 11.37 16.19
N VAL A 96 0.71 12.06 15.57
CA VAL A 96 0.50 13.36 14.96
C VAL A 96 -0.20 13.23 13.61
N LYS A 97 0.09 12.18 12.84
CA LYS A 97 -0.48 11.97 11.49
C LYS A 97 -1.93 11.51 11.51
N ILE A 98 -2.30 10.67 12.49
CA ILE A 98 -3.65 10.09 12.60
C ILE A 98 -4.76 11.14 12.42
N PRO A 99 -4.82 12.26 13.17
CA PRO A 99 -5.90 13.23 13.01
C PRO A 99 -5.94 13.87 11.62
N TYR A 100 -4.80 14.06 10.95
CA TYR A 100 -4.77 14.57 9.58
C TYR A 100 -5.30 13.56 8.57
N MET A 101 -5.07 12.25 8.78
CA MET A 101 -5.63 11.19 7.92
C MET A 101 -7.10 10.92 8.19
N GLU A 102 -7.62 11.27 9.37
CA GLU A 102 -9.05 11.25 9.68
C GLU A 102 -9.78 12.47 9.09
N GLU A 103 -9.10 13.61 9.00
CA GLU A 103 -9.62 14.83 8.36
C GLU A 103 -9.66 14.71 6.83
N TRP A 104 -8.65 14.05 6.25
CA TRP A 104 -8.54 13.81 4.81
C TRP A 104 -9.58 12.80 4.30
#